data_AF-A0AAD8IA40-F1
#
_entry.id   AF-A0AAD8IA40-F1
#
_cell.length_a   1.000
_cell.length_b   1.000
_cell.length_c   1.000
_cell.angle_alpha   90.00
_cell.angle_beta   90.00
_cell.angle_gamma   90.00
#
_symmetry.space_group_name_H-M   'P 1'
#
loop_
_entity.id
_entity.type
_entity.pdbx_description
1 polymer ?
#
loop_
_entity_poly.entity_id
_entity_poly.type
_entity_poly.pdbx_seq_one_letter_code
_entity_poly.pdbx_strand_id
1 'polypeptide(L)'
;MGAVNIIDRTMFYRRLVAVTVLCFIIIFALFCGFLIGRKTKHCARVESPPTSAATTNQTRSWCVAKPGTSPDMLEQNTVYACNYVDCSIIRQGGVCFDAPNKLVLASVVMNTYYKREGSNSWNCDFAGTGMISSTDPSM
;
A
#
# COMPACT_ATOMS: atom_id res chain seq x y z
N MET A 1 -61.01 -11.61 28.99
CA MET A 1 -59.71 -11.16 29.53
C MET A 1 -58.49 -11.69 28.73
N GLY A 2 -58.52 -11.80 27.38
CA GLY A 2 -57.47 -12.48 26.61
C GLY A 2 -56.52 -11.61 25.74
N ALA A 3 -56.84 -10.33 25.53
CA ALA A 3 -56.12 -9.50 24.54
C ALA A 3 -54.82 -8.85 25.06
N VAL A 4 -54.72 -8.61 26.38
CA VAL A 4 -53.57 -7.89 26.99
C VAL A 4 -52.27 -8.72 26.93
N ASN A 5 -52.34 -10.05 27.08
CA ASN A 5 -51.19 -10.96 27.00
C ASN A 5 -50.60 -11.13 25.59
N ILE A 6 -51.39 -10.88 24.54
CA ILE A 6 -50.98 -11.02 23.13
C ILE A 6 -50.27 -9.76 22.63
N ILE A 7 -50.73 -8.58 23.07
CA ILE A 7 -50.09 -7.30 22.75
C ILE A 7 -48.69 -7.24 23.40
N ASP A 8 -48.53 -7.73 24.63
CA ASP A 8 -47.24 -7.80 25.31
C ASP A 8 -46.28 -8.78 24.62
N ARG A 9 -46.75 -9.99 24.26
CA ARG A 9 -45.96 -10.97 23.48
C ARG A 9 -45.58 -10.47 22.10
N THR A 10 -46.47 -9.79 21.39
CA THR A 10 -46.16 -9.22 20.05
C THR A 10 -45.22 -8.04 20.16
N MET A 11 -45.30 -7.23 21.21
CA MET A 11 -44.38 -6.12 21.48
C MET A 11 -43.00 -6.63 21.93
N PHE A 12 -42.95 -7.69 22.76
CA PHE A 12 -41.73 -8.39 23.15
C PHE A 12 -41.06 -9.07 21.96
N TYR A 13 -41.84 -9.77 21.11
CA TYR A 13 -41.33 -10.39 19.88
C TYR A 13 -40.82 -9.34 18.90
N ARG A 14 -41.52 -8.22 18.71
CA ARG A 14 -41.04 -7.10 17.89
C ARG A 14 -39.75 -6.48 18.43
N ARG A 15 -39.61 -6.31 19.75
CA ARG A 15 -38.37 -5.82 20.38
C ARG A 15 -37.24 -6.84 20.23
N LEU A 16 -37.51 -8.13 20.42
CA LEU A 16 -36.53 -9.19 20.26
C LEU A 16 -36.03 -9.29 18.80
N VAL A 17 -36.94 -9.25 17.83
CA VAL A 17 -36.61 -9.24 16.39
C VAL A 17 -35.85 -7.96 16.00
N ALA A 18 -36.22 -6.80 16.55
CA ALA A 18 -35.48 -5.57 16.32
C ALA A 18 -34.05 -5.63 16.86
N VAL A 19 -33.86 -6.19 18.08
CA VAL A 19 -32.54 -6.36 18.69
C VAL A 19 -31.69 -7.35 17.90
N THR A 20 -32.25 -8.47 17.44
CA THR A 20 -31.49 -9.42 16.61
C THR A 20 -31.10 -8.82 15.26
N VAL A 21 -32.01 -8.13 14.57
CA VAL A 21 -31.72 -7.45 13.30
C VAL A 21 -30.66 -6.36 13.47
N LEU A 22 -30.74 -5.55 14.52
CA LEU A 22 -29.72 -4.54 14.85
C LEU A 22 -28.36 -5.19 15.13
N CYS A 23 -28.31 -6.28 15.90
CA CYS A 23 -27.07 -7.02 16.13
C CYS A 23 -26.48 -7.57 14.81
N PHE A 24 -27.30 -8.15 13.94
CA PHE A 24 -26.84 -8.63 12.62
C PHE A 24 -26.31 -7.49 11.75
N ILE A 25 -26.97 -6.33 11.72
CA ILE A 25 -26.51 -5.15 10.98
C ILE A 25 -25.18 -4.65 11.54
N ILE A 26 -25.02 -4.59 12.87
CA ILE A 26 -23.78 -4.14 13.51
C ILE A 26 -22.64 -5.13 13.24
N ILE A 27 -22.90 -6.44 13.38
CA ILE A 27 -21.90 -7.49 13.09
C ILE A 27 -21.51 -7.45 11.62
N PHE A 28 -22.48 -7.37 10.71
CA PHE A 28 -22.21 -7.26 9.26
C PHE A 28 -21.49 -5.96 8.92
N ALA A 29 -21.80 -4.82 9.56
CA ALA A 29 -21.10 -3.56 9.37
C ALA A 29 -19.66 -3.58 9.92
N LEU A 30 -19.41 -4.29 11.02
CA LEU A 30 -18.05 -4.49 11.55
C LEU A 30 -17.22 -5.43 10.64
N PHE A 31 -17.83 -6.51 10.15
CA PHE A 31 -17.19 -7.41 9.18
C PHE A 31 -16.99 -6.76 7.81
N CYS A 32 -17.99 -6.03 7.29
CA CYS A 32 -17.87 -5.26 6.07
C CYS A 32 -16.90 -4.08 6.24
N GLY A 33 -16.85 -3.42 7.40
CA GLY A 33 -15.85 -2.41 7.69
C GLY A 33 -14.41 -2.96 7.64
N PHE A 34 -14.22 -4.20 8.09
CA PHE A 34 -12.94 -4.91 8.00
C PHE A 34 -12.61 -5.35 6.56
N LEU A 35 -13.59 -5.77 5.76
CA LEU A 35 -13.38 -6.19 4.37
C LEU A 35 -13.29 -5.01 3.36
N ILE A 36 -14.01 -3.93 3.60
CA ILE A 36 -14.03 -2.71 2.76
C ILE A 36 -12.87 -1.75 3.16
N GLY A 37 -12.25 -1.98 4.32
CA GLY A 37 -11.16 -1.17 4.88
C GLY A 37 -9.78 -1.36 4.24
N ARG A 38 -9.60 -2.32 3.32
CA ARG A 38 -8.41 -2.34 2.46
C ARG A 38 -8.60 -1.33 1.34
N LYS A 39 -8.45 -0.04 1.68
CA LYS A 39 -7.96 0.93 0.69
C LYS A 39 -6.68 0.30 0.14
N THR A 40 -6.71 -0.13 -1.12
CA THR A 40 -5.50 -0.40 -1.90
C THR A 40 -4.69 0.88 -1.83
N LYS A 41 -3.80 0.97 -0.83
CA LYS A 41 -2.75 1.96 -0.81
C LYS A 41 -1.88 1.51 -1.97
N HIS A 42 -2.17 2.05 -3.15
CA HIS A 42 -1.18 2.03 -4.21
C HIS A 42 0.07 2.59 -3.57
N CYS A 43 1.22 2.05 -3.96
CA CYS A 43 2.54 2.48 -3.54
C CYS A 43 2.86 3.90 -4.04
N ALA A 44 1.82 4.74 -4.14
CA ALA A 44 1.72 5.99 -4.84
C ALA A 44 2.86 6.85 -4.38
N ARG A 45 3.74 7.08 -5.36
CA ARG A 45 4.65 8.21 -5.48
C ARG A 45 5.14 8.69 -4.12
N VAL A 46 6.26 8.11 -3.69
CA VAL A 46 7.18 8.79 -2.77
C VAL A 46 7.66 10.04 -3.51
N GLU A 47 6.82 11.06 -3.59
CA GLU A 47 7.25 12.41 -3.91
C GLU A 47 8.15 12.79 -2.73
N SER A 48 9.45 12.84 -3.01
CA SER A 48 10.42 13.31 -2.04
C SER A 48 9.93 14.65 -1.46
N PRO A 49 10.16 14.94 -0.16
CA PRO A 49 9.77 16.22 0.41
C PRO A 49 10.31 17.36 -0.48
N PRO A 50 9.53 18.44 -0.69
CA PRO A 50 9.95 19.51 -1.59
C PRO A 50 11.10 20.29 -0.95
N THR A 51 12.33 19.88 -1.23
CA THR A 51 13.48 20.77 -1.06
C THR A 51 13.35 21.82 -2.16
N SER A 52 12.92 23.01 -1.76
CA SER A 52 12.62 24.12 -2.65
C SER A 52 13.82 24.47 -3.54
N ALA A 53 13.52 24.74 -4.82
CA ALA A 53 14.41 25.19 -5.90
C ALA A 53 15.25 24.12 -6.65
N ALA A 54 14.62 23.48 -7.64
CA ALA A 54 15.29 23.12 -8.90
C ALA A 54 14.25 23.01 -10.03
N THR A 55 14.09 24.10 -10.77
CA THR A 55 13.51 24.07 -12.12
C THR A 55 14.48 23.34 -13.03
N THR A 56 14.31 22.02 -13.14
CA THR A 56 14.91 21.26 -14.22
C THR A 56 13.80 20.43 -14.82
N ASN A 57 13.75 20.39 -16.15
CA ASN A 57 13.02 19.37 -16.89
C ASN A 57 13.44 18.00 -16.35
N GLN A 58 12.77 17.52 -15.31
CA GLN A 58 12.90 16.16 -14.81
C GLN A 58 12.31 15.31 -15.92
N THR A 59 13.17 14.86 -16.83
CA THR A 59 12.86 13.75 -17.72
C THR A 59 12.24 12.70 -16.82
N ARG A 60 10.98 12.34 -17.09
CA ARG A 60 10.20 11.41 -16.27
C ARG A 60 10.83 10.03 -16.40
N SER A 61 11.90 9.80 -15.65
CA SER A 61 12.64 8.54 -15.56
C SER A 61 12.46 7.96 -14.18
N TRP A 62 12.32 6.64 -14.12
CA TRP A 62 12.25 5.87 -12.89
C TRP A 62 13.27 4.76 -12.94
N CYS A 63 13.83 4.39 -11.79
CA CYS A 63 14.61 3.18 -11.69
C CYS A 63 13.72 2.02 -11.24
N VAL A 64 13.65 0.96 -12.04
CA VAL A 64 12.85 -0.23 -11.74
C VAL A 64 13.72 -1.48 -11.81
N ALA A 65 13.35 -2.51 -11.05
CA ALA A 65 14.00 -3.81 -11.15
C ALA A 65 13.63 -4.48 -12.49
N LYS A 66 14.59 -5.13 -13.14
CA LYS A 66 14.35 -5.88 -14.37
C LYS A 66 13.39 -7.06 -14.11
N PRO A 67 12.42 -7.30 -14.99
CA PRO A 67 11.66 -8.55 -14.97
C PRO A 67 12.60 -9.76 -15.04
N GLY A 68 12.36 -10.78 -14.23
CA GLY A 68 13.19 -11.98 -14.16
C GLY A 68 14.39 -11.89 -13.20
N THR A 69 14.60 -10.76 -12.52
CA THR A 69 15.55 -10.68 -11.40
C THR A 69 15.14 -11.65 -10.29
N SER A 70 16.09 -12.42 -9.74
CA SER A 70 15.79 -13.41 -8.70
C SER A 70 15.31 -12.75 -7.41
N PRO A 71 14.46 -13.42 -6.61
CA PRO A 71 14.00 -12.90 -5.32
C PRO A 71 15.12 -12.48 -4.37
N ASP A 72 16.25 -13.19 -4.40
CA ASP A 72 17.43 -12.90 -3.57
C ASP A 72 18.13 -11.61 -4.01
N MET A 73 18.26 -11.39 -5.33
CA MET A 73 18.83 -10.15 -5.86
C MET A 73 17.90 -8.95 -5.61
N LEU A 74 16.58 -9.13 -5.70
CA LEU A 74 15.61 -8.09 -5.35
C LEU A 74 15.72 -7.67 -3.88
N GLU A 75 15.93 -8.63 -2.97
CA GLU A 75 16.16 -8.37 -1.56
C GLU A 75 17.49 -7.62 -1.35
N GLN A 76 18.56 -8.05 -2.01
CA GLN A 76 19.87 -7.38 -1.96
C GLN A 76 19.80 -5.93 -2.45
N ASN A 77 19.10 -5.67 -3.55
CA ASN A 77 18.87 -4.32 -4.06
C ASN A 77 18.14 -3.45 -3.03
N THR A 78 17.13 -4.03 -2.38
CA THR A 78 16.36 -3.36 -1.33
C THR A 78 17.26 -3.01 -0.14
N VAL A 79 17.99 -3.97 0.41
CA VAL A 79 18.92 -3.76 1.53
C VAL A 79 19.99 -2.73 1.19
N TYR A 80 20.58 -2.83 -0.01
CA TYR A 80 21.58 -1.89 -0.48
C TYR A 80 21.03 -0.47 -0.50
N ALA A 81 19.90 -0.25 -1.16
CA ALA A 81 19.29 1.07 -1.26
C ALA A 81 18.88 1.62 0.12
N CYS A 82 18.37 0.78 1.02
CA CYS A 82 18.01 1.20 2.39
C CYS A 82 19.19 1.69 3.24
N ASN A 83 20.43 1.38 2.88
CA ASN A 83 21.59 1.99 3.55
C ASN A 83 21.76 3.47 3.20
N TYR A 84 21.12 3.91 2.12
CA TYR A 84 21.17 5.27 1.60
C TYR A 84 19.82 5.97 1.62
N VAL A 85 18.68 5.30 1.76
CA VAL A 85 17.37 5.97 1.81
C VAL A 85 16.54 5.47 2.98
N ASP A 86 15.57 6.28 3.41
CA ASP A 86 14.60 5.81 4.40
C ASP A 86 13.65 4.78 3.76
N CYS A 87 13.70 3.57 4.31
CA CYS A 87 12.86 2.45 3.88
C CYS A 87 11.62 2.25 4.76
N SER A 88 11.28 3.17 5.66
CA SER A 88 10.05 3.12 6.48
C SER A 88 8.79 2.83 5.64
N ILE A 89 8.76 3.32 4.40
CA ILE A 89 7.68 3.10 3.42
C ILE A 89 7.42 1.63 3.08
N ILE A 90 8.44 0.77 3.10
CA ILE A 90 8.34 -0.67 2.77
C ILE A 90 8.35 -1.57 4.01
N ARG A 91 8.59 -1.01 5.20
CA ARG A 91 8.56 -1.74 6.47
C ARG A 91 7.12 -1.88 6.97
N GLN A 92 6.92 -2.72 7.99
CA GLN A 92 5.62 -2.95 8.61
C GLN A 92 4.96 -1.62 9.01
N GLY A 93 3.74 -1.39 8.56
CA GLY A 93 3.01 -0.13 8.75
C GLY A 93 3.29 0.96 7.70
N GLY A 94 4.27 0.75 6.83
CA GLY A 94 4.58 1.59 5.69
C GLY A 94 3.54 1.50 4.56
N VAL A 95 3.48 2.54 3.72
CA VAL A 95 2.50 2.65 2.63
C VAL A 95 2.66 1.58 1.54
N CYS A 96 3.85 1.01 1.42
CA CYS A 96 4.25 -0.01 0.45
C CYS A 96 4.51 -1.38 1.08
N PHE A 97 4.16 -1.58 2.36
CA PHE A 97 4.37 -2.84 3.04
C PHE A 97 3.64 -4.01 2.35
N ASP A 98 2.40 -3.77 1.91
CA ASP A 98 1.53 -4.77 1.28
C ASP A 98 1.69 -4.82 -0.26
N ALA A 99 2.86 -4.44 -0.79
CA ALA A 99 3.11 -4.51 -2.22
C ALA A 99 2.92 -5.94 -2.76
N PRO A 100 2.38 -6.12 -3.99
CA PRO A 100 1.92 -7.42 -4.48
C PRO A 100 3.05 -8.44 -4.68
N ASN A 101 4.28 -7.97 -4.86
CA ASN A 101 5.46 -8.82 -5.00
C ASN A 101 6.76 -8.05 -4.68
N LYS A 102 7.86 -8.80 -4.51
CA LYS A 102 9.20 -8.25 -4.24
C LYS A 102 9.73 -7.35 -5.34
N LEU A 103 9.30 -7.55 -6.59
CA LEU A 103 9.76 -6.75 -7.72
C LEU A 103 9.26 -5.31 -7.61
N VAL A 104 7.99 -5.12 -7.26
CA VAL A 104 7.41 -3.79 -6.99
C VAL A 104 8.10 -3.16 -5.78
N LEU A 105 8.27 -3.92 -4.69
CA LEU A 105 8.93 -3.42 -3.47
C LEU A 105 10.35 -2.91 -3.74
N ALA A 106 11.17 -3.73 -4.42
CA ALA A 106 12.51 -3.35 -4.80
C ALA A 106 12.50 -2.14 -5.74
N SER A 107 11.62 -2.10 -6.74
CA SER A 107 11.54 -0.99 -7.69
C SER A 107 11.20 0.35 -7.01
N VAL A 108 10.33 0.35 -6.00
CA VAL A 108 10.00 1.56 -5.23
C VAL A 108 11.23 2.09 -4.49
N VAL A 109 11.98 1.23 -3.80
CA VAL A 109 13.17 1.64 -3.04
C VAL A 109 14.33 2.01 -3.97
N MET A 110 14.56 1.23 -5.04
CA MET A 110 15.55 1.51 -6.07
C MET A 110 15.29 2.86 -6.73
N ASN A 111 14.02 3.19 -7.03
CA ASN A 111 13.65 4.50 -7.56
C ASN A 111 13.93 5.62 -6.54
N THR A 112 13.64 5.40 -5.27
CA THR A 112 13.91 6.39 -4.21
C THR A 112 15.41 6.69 -4.11
N TYR A 113 16.25 5.65 -4.16
CA TYR A 113 17.71 5.77 -4.23
C TYR A 113 18.17 6.51 -5.49
N TYR A 114 17.67 6.10 -6.66
CA TYR A 114 17.99 6.72 -7.94
C TYR A 114 17.68 8.23 -7.95
N LYS A 115 16.54 8.63 -7.39
CA LYS A 115 16.16 10.05 -7.27
C LYS A 115 17.04 10.81 -6.29
N ARG A 116 17.37 10.22 -5.13
CA ARG A 116 18.27 10.81 -4.13
C ARG A 116 19.67 11.08 -4.71
N GLU A 117 20.22 10.14 -5.47
CA GLU A 117 21.61 10.21 -5.98
C GLU A 117 21.74 11.00 -7.31
N GLY A 118 20.69 11.73 -7.71
CA GLY A 118 20.75 12.66 -8.86
C GLY A 118 20.28 12.07 -10.19
N SER A 119 19.57 10.94 -10.18
CA SER A 119 18.92 10.36 -11.38
C SER A 119 19.86 10.00 -12.54
N ASN A 120 21.13 9.71 -12.25
CA ASN A 120 22.07 9.26 -13.25
C ASN A 120 21.91 7.77 -13.58
N SER A 121 22.23 7.36 -14.81
CA SER A 121 22.07 5.97 -15.27
C SER A 121 22.80 4.96 -14.41
N TRP A 122 24.00 5.29 -13.93
CA TRP A 122 24.80 4.43 -13.06
C TRP A 122 24.16 4.19 -11.68
N ASN A 123 23.31 5.10 -11.20
CA ASN A 123 22.59 4.91 -9.94
C ASN A 123 21.45 3.89 -10.06
N CYS A 124 21.12 3.46 -11.27
CA CYS A 124 20.10 2.44 -11.53
C CYS A 124 20.69 1.10 -11.99
N ASP A 125 22.00 0.89 -11.85
CA ASP A 125 22.62 -0.36 -12.31
C ASP A 125 22.24 -1.55 -11.43
N PHE A 126 22.40 -1.42 -10.10
CA PHE A 126 22.12 -2.49 -9.12
C PHE A 126 22.72 -3.85 -9.54
N ALA A 127 24.02 -3.86 -9.87
CA ALA A 127 24.72 -5.04 -10.40
C ALA A 127 24.05 -5.60 -11.67
N GLY A 128 23.66 -4.71 -12.57
CA GLY A 128 22.94 -5.02 -13.81
C GLY A 128 21.50 -5.49 -13.65
N THR A 129 20.90 -5.42 -12.46
CA THR A 129 19.50 -5.86 -12.23
C THR A 129 18.49 -4.71 -12.27
N GLY A 130 18.93 -3.46 -12.30
CA GLY A 130 18.08 -2.30 -12.49
C GLY A 130 18.00 -1.83 -13.94
N MET A 131 16.93 -1.11 -14.27
CA MET A 131 16.74 -0.46 -15.56
C MET A 131 16.00 0.87 -15.42
N ILE A 132 16.38 1.85 -16.24
CA ILE A 132 15.62 3.09 -16.36
C ILE A 132 14.35 2.82 -17.16
N SER A 133 13.22 3.20 -16.58
CA SER A 133 11.90 3.11 -17.16
C SER A 133 11.32 4.51 -17.37
N SER A 134 10.47 4.66 -18.38
CA SER A 134 9.60 5.84 -18.58
C SER A 134 8.26 5.69 -17.84
N THR A 135 8.09 4.63 -17.08
CA THR A 135 6.85 4.29 -16.36
C THR A 135 7.14 4.13 -14.87
N ASP A 136 6.27 4.72 -14.04
CA ASP A 136 6.35 4.69 -12.59
C ASP A 136 6.09 3.27 -12.02
N PRO A 137 6.98 2.71 -11.18
CA PRO A 137 6.81 1.38 -10.58
C PRO A 137 5.79 1.32 -9.43
N SER A 138 5.18 2.44 -9.04
CA SER A 138 4.16 2.48 -7.98
C SER A 138 2.76 1.99 -8.39
N MET A 139 2.61 1.59 -9.65
CA MET A 139 1.38 1.10 -10.28
C MET A 139 1.11 -0.38 -9.96
#